data_AF-A0A537WUP3-F1
#
_entry.id   AF-A0A537WUP3-F1
#
_cell.length_a   1.000
_cell.length_b   1.000
_cell.length_c   1.000
_cell.angle_alpha   90.00
_cell.angle_beta   90.00
_cell.angle_gamma   90.00
#
_symmetry.space_group_name_H-M   'P 1'
#
loop_
_entity.id
_entity.type
_entity.pdbx_description
1 polymer ?
#
loop_
_entity_poly.entity_id
_entity_poly.type
_entity_poly.pdbx_seq_one_letter_code
_entity_poly.pdbx_strand_id
1 'polypeptide(L)'
;MRLPLVLWTGFVLAFASLSYAGRATGGKPKPDVLYQWSTFAAYLVQYAVIALIVWGIAGLGRRFELFALRRPTSWKRAAAIAVGIWIGMAILASVLGPLLHPGREQGLTPTRWEPAHAAAYVANSLLIAVLVPVVEEVTFRGLGFSLLRRYGEWTAILSTGLIFGLAHGLVQALPLLVAFGIGLAYLRSRVESIYPGMIVHGLFNAASLVFAVAH
;
A
#
# COMPACT_ATOMS: atom_id res chain seq x y z
N MET A 1 -9.27 -15.50 -17.60
CA MET A 1 -8.56 -15.44 -16.31
C MET A 1 -7.03 -15.65 -16.38
N ARG A 2 -6.47 -16.38 -17.38
CA ARG A 2 -5.01 -16.57 -17.48
C ARG A 2 -4.27 -15.29 -17.90
N LEU A 3 -4.70 -14.61 -18.97
CA LEU A 3 -4.06 -13.39 -19.48
C LEU A 3 -4.04 -12.23 -18.44
N PRO A 4 -5.14 -11.86 -17.76
CA PRO A 4 -5.09 -10.83 -16.73
C PRO A 4 -4.13 -11.15 -15.58
N LEU A 5 -3.98 -12.44 -15.21
CA LEU A 5 -3.00 -12.85 -14.21
C LEU A 5 -1.57 -12.62 -14.70
N VAL A 6 -1.24 -13.07 -15.91
CA VAL A 6 0.11 -12.89 -16.47
C VAL A 6 0.47 -11.41 -16.55
N LEU A 7 -0.44 -10.56 -17.05
CA LEU A 7 -0.20 -9.13 -17.16
C LEU A 7 -0.09 -8.45 -15.80
N TRP A 8 -0.96 -8.78 -14.86
CA TRP A 8 -0.90 -8.23 -13.50
C TRP A 8 0.40 -8.64 -12.80
N THR A 9 0.78 -9.92 -12.86
CA THR A 9 2.03 -10.43 -12.28
C THR A 9 3.24 -9.79 -12.93
N GLY A 10 3.27 -9.70 -14.26
CA GLY A 10 4.36 -9.02 -14.99
C GLY A 10 4.49 -7.55 -14.59
N PHE A 11 3.37 -6.85 -14.50
CA PHE A 11 3.33 -5.44 -14.07
C PHE A 11 3.87 -5.25 -12.66
N VAL A 12 3.37 -6.00 -11.66
CA VAL A 12 3.80 -5.81 -10.26
C VAL A 12 5.26 -6.23 -10.03
N LEU A 13 5.75 -7.25 -10.76
CA LEU A 13 7.16 -7.64 -10.69
C LEU A 13 8.07 -6.60 -11.36
N ALA A 14 7.66 -6.05 -12.50
CA ALA A 14 8.39 -4.96 -13.15
C ALA A 14 8.42 -3.71 -12.25
N PHE A 15 7.27 -3.35 -11.67
CA PHE A 15 7.18 -2.24 -10.73
C PHE A 15 8.08 -2.44 -9.50
N ALA A 16 8.01 -3.61 -8.84
CA ALA A 16 8.89 -3.93 -7.72
C ALA A 16 10.38 -3.86 -8.10
N SER A 17 10.75 -4.40 -9.27
CA SER A 17 12.13 -4.36 -9.77
C SER A 17 12.61 -2.94 -10.00
N LEU A 18 11.76 -2.07 -10.59
CA LEU A 18 12.05 -0.65 -10.76
C LEU A 18 12.16 0.07 -9.42
N SER A 19 11.31 -0.24 -8.43
CA SER A 19 11.39 0.33 -7.08
C SER A 19 12.73 0.00 -6.41
N TYR A 20 13.19 -1.26 -6.47
CA TYR A 20 14.49 -1.65 -5.93
C TYR A 20 15.66 -1.05 -6.71
N ALA A 21 15.60 -1.02 -8.05
CA ALA A 21 16.65 -0.42 -8.88
C ALA A 21 16.77 1.10 -8.63
N GLY A 22 15.64 1.79 -8.54
CA GLY A 22 15.59 3.22 -8.20
C GLY A 22 16.16 3.49 -6.81
N ARG A 23 15.89 2.62 -5.84
CA ARG A 23 16.47 2.72 -4.49
C ARG A 23 17.99 2.49 -4.48
N ALA A 24 18.45 1.47 -5.19
CA ALA A 24 19.87 1.11 -5.26
C ALA A 24 20.71 2.20 -5.94
N THR A 25 20.13 2.91 -6.90
CA THR A 25 20.82 3.97 -7.68
C THR A 25 20.61 5.38 -7.11
N GLY A 26 19.45 5.67 -6.51
CA GLY A 26 19.09 7.00 -6.01
C GLY A 26 19.51 7.30 -4.57
N GLY A 27 19.94 6.30 -3.81
CA GLY A 27 20.35 6.48 -2.42
C GLY A 27 19.19 6.75 -1.45
N LYS A 28 19.48 7.40 -0.32
CA LYS A 28 18.46 7.73 0.69
C LYS A 28 17.59 8.90 0.21
N PRO A 29 16.26 8.86 0.44
CA PRO A 29 15.39 9.98 0.11
C PRO A 29 15.81 11.22 0.88
N LYS A 30 15.67 12.39 0.26
CA LYS A 30 15.95 13.65 0.95
C LYS A 30 14.95 13.84 2.12
N PRO A 31 15.28 14.50 3.22
CA PRO A 31 14.34 14.66 4.33
C PRO A 31 13.12 15.54 4.02
N ASP A 32 13.18 16.34 2.96
CA ASP A 32 12.20 17.36 2.61
C ASP A 32 11.24 16.94 1.48
N VAL A 33 11.27 15.68 1.01
CA VAL A 33 10.48 15.25 -0.17
C VAL A 33 9.00 15.56 -0.02
N LEU A 34 8.44 15.38 1.18
CA LEU A 34 7.01 15.63 1.45
C LEU A 34 6.64 17.12 1.45
N TYR A 35 7.61 18.03 1.55
CA TYR A 35 7.41 19.47 1.47
C TYR A 35 7.46 20.02 0.03
N GLN A 36 7.70 19.17 -0.97
CA GLN A 36 7.86 19.60 -2.36
C GLN A 36 6.61 19.31 -3.21
N TRP A 37 6.21 20.28 -4.05
CA TRP A 37 5.13 20.11 -5.04
C TRP A 37 5.51 19.16 -6.19
N SER A 38 6.80 19.08 -6.52
CA SER A 38 7.33 18.11 -7.49
C SER A 38 7.02 16.67 -7.07
N THR A 39 7.15 16.37 -5.78
CA THR A 39 6.78 15.07 -5.19
C THR A 39 5.31 14.78 -5.39
N PHE A 40 4.44 15.75 -5.06
CA PHE A 40 3.00 15.60 -5.24
C PHE A 40 2.65 15.28 -6.69
N ALA A 41 3.21 16.06 -7.64
CA ALA A 41 2.99 15.87 -9.06
C ALA A 41 3.51 14.50 -9.54
N ALA A 42 4.71 14.09 -9.11
CA ALA A 42 5.30 12.80 -9.47
C ALA A 42 4.46 11.63 -8.97
N TYR A 43 4.02 11.67 -7.70
CA TYR A 43 3.14 10.65 -7.13
C TYR A 43 1.80 10.62 -7.84
N LEU A 44 1.19 11.78 -8.11
CA LEU A 44 -0.10 11.84 -8.80
C LEU A 44 -0.02 11.18 -10.18
N VAL A 45 1.01 11.51 -10.97
CA VAL A 45 1.24 10.90 -12.28
C VAL A 45 1.50 9.41 -12.17
N GLN A 46 2.39 9.00 -11.26
CA GLN A 46 2.72 7.59 -11.05
C GLN A 46 1.47 6.77 -10.70
N TYR A 47 0.70 7.19 -9.71
CA TYR A 47 -0.49 6.46 -9.27
C TYR A 47 -1.63 6.53 -10.29
N ALA A 48 -1.73 7.59 -11.09
CA ALA A 48 -2.65 7.63 -12.23
C ALA A 48 -2.28 6.60 -13.31
N VAL A 49 -1.00 6.48 -13.65
CA VAL A 49 -0.51 5.47 -14.61
C VAL A 49 -0.76 4.05 -14.08
N ILE A 50 -0.45 3.79 -12.81
CA ILE A 50 -0.75 2.50 -12.17
C ILE A 50 -2.24 2.20 -12.25
N ALA A 51 -3.10 3.15 -11.89
CA ALA A 51 -4.55 2.97 -11.94
C ALA A 51 -5.05 2.65 -13.35
N LEU A 52 -4.54 3.35 -14.38
CA LEU A 52 -4.90 3.10 -15.78
C LEU A 52 -4.46 1.71 -16.25
N ILE A 53 -3.24 1.29 -15.93
CA ILE A 53 -2.74 -0.07 -16.26
C ILE A 53 -3.62 -1.13 -15.60
N VAL A 54 -3.88 -1.00 -14.30
CA VAL A 54 -4.70 -1.94 -13.52
C VAL A 54 -6.14 -1.97 -14.04
N TRP A 55 -6.70 -0.82 -14.42
CA TRP A 55 -8.02 -0.71 -15.05
C TRP A 55 -8.10 -1.38 -16.42
N GLY A 56 -7.05 -1.26 -17.23
CA GLY A 56 -6.90 -1.94 -18.52
C GLY A 56 -6.83 -3.47 -18.35
N ILE A 57 -5.94 -3.95 -17.48
CA ILE A 57 -5.78 -5.39 -17.20
C ILE A 57 -7.09 -6.00 -16.69
N ALA A 58 -7.76 -5.33 -15.75
CA ALA A 58 -9.04 -5.79 -15.22
C ALA A 58 -10.16 -5.81 -16.29
N GLY A 59 -10.07 -4.96 -17.31
CA GLY A 59 -10.98 -4.92 -18.46
C GLY A 59 -10.88 -6.14 -19.39
N LEU A 60 -9.77 -6.88 -19.34
CA LEU A 60 -9.60 -8.17 -20.03
C LEU A 60 -10.31 -9.33 -19.30
N GLY A 61 -10.97 -9.03 -18.19
CA GLY A 61 -11.86 -9.93 -17.46
C GLY A 61 -13.14 -9.19 -17.04
N ARG A 62 -13.78 -9.65 -15.96
CA ARG A 62 -14.97 -9.00 -15.40
C ARG A 62 -14.55 -7.94 -14.39
N ARG A 63 -14.18 -6.76 -14.88
CA ARG A 63 -13.55 -5.66 -14.12
C ARG A 63 -14.14 -5.44 -12.72
N PHE A 64 -15.46 -5.25 -12.63
CA PHE A 64 -16.13 -4.94 -11.36
C PHE A 64 -16.14 -6.11 -10.37
N GLU A 65 -16.16 -7.35 -10.86
CA GLU A 65 -16.05 -8.54 -10.00
C GLU A 65 -14.62 -8.70 -9.47
N LEU A 66 -13.63 -8.44 -10.33
CA LEU A 66 -12.22 -8.52 -9.96
C LEU A 66 -11.85 -7.48 -8.91
N PHE A 67 -12.36 -6.25 -9.01
CA PHE A 67 -12.04 -5.21 -8.04
C PHE A 67 -12.70 -5.39 -6.68
N ALA A 68 -13.78 -6.16 -6.57
CA ALA A 68 -14.52 -6.30 -5.31
C ALA A 68 -14.91 -4.94 -4.67
N LEU A 69 -15.27 -3.97 -5.52
CA LEU A 69 -15.85 -2.68 -5.14
C LEU A 69 -17.32 -2.86 -4.76
N ARG A 70 -17.56 -3.37 -3.56
CA ARG A 70 -18.90 -3.68 -3.05
C ARG A 70 -18.95 -3.48 -1.54
N ARG A 71 -20.16 -3.34 -1.00
CA ARG A 71 -20.38 -3.22 0.45
C ARG A 71 -19.82 -4.47 1.16
N PRO A 72 -19.09 -4.32 2.29
CA PRO A 72 -18.61 -5.47 3.04
C PRO A 72 -19.78 -6.27 3.63
N THR A 73 -19.59 -7.58 3.77
CA THR A 73 -20.61 -8.46 4.38
C THR A 73 -20.89 -8.13 5.84
N SER A 74 -19.91 -7.60 6.58
CA SER A 74 -20.07 -7.13 7.95
C SER A 74 -19.05 -6.05 8.31
N TRP A 75 -19.53 -4.84 8.61
CA TRP A 75 -18.69 -3.76 9.14
C TRP A 75 -18.15 -4.05 10.53
N LYS A 76 -18.91 -4.77 11.38
CA LYS A 76 -18.45 -5.18 12.71
C LYS A 76 -17.24 -6.10 12.62
N ARG A 77 -17.30 -7.10 11.73
CA ARG A 77 -16.18 -8.02 11.48
C ARG A 77 -14.98 -7.28 10.90
N ALA A 78 -15.23 -6.36 9.96
CA ALA A 78 -14.18 -5.54 9.37
C ALA A 78 -13.47 -4.69 10.44
N ALA A 79 -14.21 -4.02 11.33
CA ALA A 79 -13.66 -3.23 12.41
C ALA A 79 -12.87 -4.06 13.42
N ALA A 80 -13.37 -5.24 13.79
CA ALA A 80 -12.64 -6.15 14.70
C ALA A 80 -11.29 -6.61 14.11
N ILE A 81 -11.28 -6.98 12.82
CA ILE A 81 -10.06 -7.35 12.11
C ILE A 81 -9.13 -6.14 11.97
N ALA A 82 -9.67 -4.95 11.66
CA ALA A 82 -8.90 -3.71 11.59
C ALA A 82 -8.15 -3.44 12.90
N VAL A 83 -8.85 -3.49 14.04
CA VAL A 83 -8.22 -3.33 15.36
C VAL A 83 -7.12 -4.37 15.58
N GLY A 84 -7.36 -5.63 15.20
CA GLY A 84 -6.35 -6.69 15.26
C GLY A 84 -5.11 -6.39 14.39
N ILE A 85 -5.30 -5.86 13.18
CA ILE A 85 -4.21 -5.43 12.30
C ILE A 85 -3.41 -4.31 12.98
N TRP A 86 -4.07 -3.28 13.51
CA TRP A 86 -3.41 -2.17 14.19
C TRP A 86 -2.58 -2.61 15.39
N ILE A 87 -3.16 -3.45 16.26
CA ILE A 87 -2.45 -4.01 17.42
C ILE A 87 -1.27 -4.88 16.97
N GLY A 88 -1.50 -5.77 16.00
CA GLY A 88 -0.45 -6.63 15.46
C GLY A 88 0.71 -5.85 14.86
N MET A 89 0.41 -4.78 14.11
CA MET A 89 1.43 -3.90 13.54
C MET A 89 2.16 -3.08 14.60
N ALA A 90 1.47 -2.62 15.65
CA ALA A 90 2.12 -1.92 16.76
C ALA A 90 3.12 -2.83 17.50
N ILE A 91 2.74 -4.09 17.77
CA ILE A 91 3.62 -5.09 18.37
C ILE A 91 4.79 -5.41 17.42
N LEU A 92 4.52 -5.63 16.13
CA LEU A 92 5.57 -5.93 15.17
C LEU A 92 6.57 -4.77 15.05
N ALA A 93 6.07 -3.54 15.02
CA ALA A 93 6.90 -2.34 14.97
C ALA A 93 7.72 -2.13 16.26
N SER A 94 7.19 -2.45 17.44
CA SER A 94 7.95 -2.33 18.68
C SER A 94 9.09 -3.36 18.78
N VAL A 95 8.90 -4.55 18.21
CA VAL A 95 9.92 -5.62 18.18
C VAL A 95 10.95 -5.38 17.09
N LEU A 96 10.53 -5.12 15.86
CA LEU A 96 11.42 -5.02 14.70
C LEU A 96 11.95 -3.60 14.47
N GLY A 97 11.24 -2.57 14.92
CA GLY A 97 11.60 -1.17 14.71
C GLY A 97 13.01 -0.81 15.20
N PRO A 98 13.41 -1.18 16.43
CA PRO A 98 14.75 -0.90 16.95
C PRO A 98 15.88 -1.61 16.19
N LEU A 99 15.58 -2.71 15.50
CA LEU A 99 16.57 -3.49 14.75
C LEU A 99 16.67 -2.99 13.31
N LEU A 100 15.53 -2.86 12.64
CA LEU A 100 15.44 -2.61 11.20
C LEU A 100 15.40 -1.12 10.85
N HIS A 101 14.95 -0.25 11.76
CA HIS A 101 14.80 1.19 11.53
C HIS A 101 14.00 1.57 10.26
N PRO A 102 12.84 0.95 10.00
CA PRO A 102 12.15 1.02 8.71
C PRO A 102 11.74 2.45 8.30
N GLY A 103 11.43 3.32 9.26
CA GLY A 103 11.06 4.73 8.98
C GLY A 103 12.18 5.53 8.30
N ARG A 104 13.46 5.22 8.61
CA ARG A 104 14.62 5.88 7.97
C ARG A 104 14.74 5.51 6.50
N GLU A 105 14.35 4.30 6.13
CA GLU A 105 14.37 3.83 4.74
C GLU A 105 13.18 4.40 3.95
N GLN A 106 12.01 4.46 4.58
CA GLN A 106 10.79 4.91 3.93
C GLN A 106 10.84 6.41 3.57
N GLY A 107 11.65 7.21 4.28
CA GLY A 107 11.83 8.63 3.98
C GLY A 107 10.60 9.49 4.26
N LEU A 108 9.65 8.96 5.04
CA LEU A 108 8.42 9.66 5.44
C LEU A 108 8.57 10.49 6.71
N THR A 109 9.76 10.50 7.32
CA THR A 109 10.09 11.26 8.53
C THR A 109 10.83 12.53 8.15
N PRO A 110 10.15 13.67 7.94
CA PRO A 110 10.84 14.95 7.84
C PRO A 110 11.62 15.20 9.13
N THR A 111 12.76 15.89 9.03
CA THR A 111 13.61 16.17 10.20
C THR A 111 13.03 17.21 11.15
N ARG A 112 12.05 17.98 10.68
CA ARG A 112 11.31 19.00 11.44
C ARG A 112 10.03 19.41 10.73
N TRP A 113 9.12 20.02 11.46
CA TRP A 113 7.99 20.75 10.90
C TRP A 113 8.45 22.04 10.19
N GLU A 114 7.94 22.30 8.99
CA GLU A 114 8.23 23.53 8.22
C GLU A 114 6.94 24.27 7.83
N PRO A 115 6.50 25.29 8.61
CA PRO A 115 5.24 25.99 8.36
C PRO A 115 5.12 26.60 6.96
N ALA A 116 6.22 27.09 6.39
CA ALA A 116 6.26 27.70 5.07
C ALA A 116 5.89 26.72 3.93
N HIS A 117 6.07 25.41 4.16
CA HIS A 117 5.78 24.36 3.19
C HIS A 117 4.59 23.48 3.62
N ALA A 118 3.82 23.90 4.62
CA ALA A 118 2.71 23.15 5.19
C ALA A 118 1.66 22.74 4.13
N ALA A 119 1.38 23.60 3.15
CA ALA A 119 0.43 23.30 2.08
C ALA A 119 0.87 22.10 1.23
N ALA A 120 2.14 22.05 0.84
CA ALA A 120 2.70 20.93 0.08
C ALA A 120 2.72 19.64 0.93
N TYR A 121 3.06 19.75 2.22
CA TYR A 121 3.02 18.63 3.14
C TYR A 121 1.62 18.04 3.29
N VAL A 122 0.61 18.89 3.50
CA VAL A 122 -0.79 18.46 3.61
C VAL A 122 -1.27 17.83 2.30
N ALA A 123 -0.92 18.42 1.15
CA ALA A 123 -1.28 17.85 -0.16
C ALA A 123 -0.68 16.46 -0.37
N ASN A 124 0.63 16.29 -0.12
CA ASN A 124 1.30 14.99 -0.18
C ASN A 124 0.70 14.00 0.84
N SER A 125 0.38 14.46 2.05
CA SER A 125 -0.21 13.63 3.10
C SER A 125 -1.59 13.12 2.71
N LEU A 126 -2.46 13.96 2.14
CA LEU A 126 -3.77 13.55 1.64
C LEU A 126 -3.64 12.56 0.48
N LEU A 127 -2.68 12.79 -0.42
CA LEU A 127 -2.40 11.85 -1.51
C LEU A 127 -1.99 10.48 -0.96
N ILE A 128 -1.06 10.44 -0.01
CA ILE A 128 -0.53 9.21 0.60
C ILE A 128 -1.55 8.51 1.52
N ALA A 129 -2.43 9.25 2.18
CA ALA A 129 -3.44 8.70 3.09
C ALA A 129 -4.75 8.34 2.38
N VAL A 130 -4.99 8.80 1.14
CA VAL A 130 -6.25 8.57 0.43
C VAL A 130 -6.03 7.93 -0.93
N LEU A 131 -5.40 8.65 -1.88
CA LEU A 131 -5.26 8.18 -3.26
C LEU A 131 -4.41 6.90 -3.33
N VAL A 132 -3.28 6.88 -2.63
CA VAL A 132 -2.35 5.74 -2.62
C VAL A 132 -3.04 4.47 -2.12
N PRO A 133 -3.65 4.43 -0.92
CA PRO A 133 -4.43 3.29 -0.44
C PRO A 133 -5.50 2.84 -1.42
N VAL A 134 -6.22 3.76 -2.05
CA VAL A 134 -7.27 3.40 -3.02
C VAL A 134 -6.68 2.63 -4.20
N VAL A 135 -5.63 3.16 -4.83
CA VAL A 135 -5.01 2.50 -5.99
C VAL A 135 -4.34 1.18 -5.60
N GLU A 136 -3.67 1.13 -4.45
CA GLU A 136 -2.99 -0.08 -3.99
C GLU A 136 -3.99 -1.17 -3.59
N GLU A 137 -5.07 -0.85 -2.87
CA GLU A 137 -6.12 -1.83 -2.56
C GLU A 137 -6.77 -2.39 -3.82
N VAL A 138 -7.05 -1.54 -4.83
CA VAL A 138 -7.58 -2.01 -6.11
C VAL A 138 -6.57 -2.92 -6.84
N THR A 139 -5.28 -2.58 -6.79
CA THR A 139 -4.20 -3.33 -7.44
C THR A 139 -4.01 -4.70 -6.80
N PHE A 140 -3.88 -4.75 -5.47
CA PHE A 140 -3.48 -5.97 -4.76
C PHE A 140 -4.67 -6.77 -4.20
N ARG A 141 -5.64 -6.12 -3.54
CA ARG A 141 -6.78 -6.76 -2.84
C ARG A 141 -7.99 -6.93 -3.76
N GLY A 142 -8.16 -6.02 -4.71
CA GLY A 142 -9.07 -6.16 -5.83
C GLY A 142 -8.51 -7.16 -6.82
N LEU A 143 -7.76 -6.67 -7.80
CA LEU A 143 -7.31 -7.44 -8.96
C LEU A 143 -6.44 -8.64 -8.57
N GLY A 144 -5.32 -8.42 -7.88
CA GLY A 144 -4.36 -9.47 -7.52
C GLY A 144 -4.97 -10.63 -6.74
N PHE A 145 -5.64 -10.34 -5.63
CA PHE A 145 -6.28 -11.34 -4.78
C PHE A 145 -7.34 -12.11 -5.56
N SER A 146 -8.21 -11.41 -6.30
CA SER A 146 -9.26 -12.06 -7.08
C SER A 146 -8.71 -13.00 -8.15
N LEU A 147 -7.58 -12.63 -8.79
CA LEU A 147 -6.90 -13.48 -9.77
C LEU A 147 -6.25 -14.72 -9.15
N LEU A 148 -5.68 -14.57 -7.94
CA LEU A 148 -4.94 -15.61 -7.24
C LEU A 148 -5.84 -16.53 -6.39
N ARG A 149 -7.05 -16.10 -6.02
CA ARG A 149 -7.99 -16.88 -5.18
C ARG A 149 -8.32 -18.26 -5.75
N ARG A 150 -8.25 -18.42 -7.07
CA ARG A 150 -8.44 -19.71 -7.75
C ARG A 150 -7.40 -20.78 -7.36
N TYR A 151 -6.27 -20.37 -6.79
CA TYR A 151 -5.22 -21.25 -6.28
C TYR A 151 -5.30 -21.48 -4.76
N GLY A 152 -6.40 -21.07 -4.14
CA GLY A 152 -6.64 -21.15 -2.70
C GLY A 152 -6.67 -19.78 -2.03
N GLU A 153 -7.48 -19.66 -0.98
CA GLU A 153 -7.63 -18.42 -0.22
C GLU A 153 -6.32 -17.99 0.44
N TRP A 154 -5.63 -18.91 1.14
CA TRP A 154 -4.35 -18.62 1.77
C TRP A 154 -3.24 -18.29 0.78
N THR A 155 -3.23 -18.96 -0.38
CA THR A 155 -2.32 -18.62 -1.49
C THR A 155 -2.50 -17.17 -1.91
N ALA A 156 -3.74 -16.71 -2.08
CA ALA A 156 -4.02 -15.32 -2.42
C ALA A 156 -3.62 -14.36 -1.30
N ILE A 157 -3.91 -14.68 -0.03
CA ILE A 157 -3.55 -13.86 1.14
C ILE A 157 -2.02 -13.66 1.21
N LEU A 158 -1.28 -14.77 1.25
CA LEU A 158 0.17 -14.74 1.44
C LEU A 158 0.89 -14.14 0.23
N SER A 159 0.51 -14.52 -0.99
CA SER A 159 1.17 -14.05 -2.21
C SER A 159 0.91 -12.55 -2.43
N THR A 160 -0.32 -12.08 -2.27
CA THR A 160 -0.61 -10.64 -2.45
C THR A 160 0.01 -9.79 -1.35
N GLY A 161 0.09 -10.28 -0.12
CA GLY A 161 0.82 -9.60 0.96
C GLY A 161 2.33 -9.51 0.70
N LEU A 162 2.94 -10.61 0.23
CA LEU A 162 4.36 -10.62 -0.16
C LEU A 162 4.63 -9.65 -1.32
N ILE A 163 3.87 -9.75 -2.40
CA ILE A 163 4.03 -8.91 -3.58
C ILE A 163 3.80 -7.44 -3.24
N PHE A 164 2.83 -7.13 -2.36
CA PHE A 164 2.62 -5.79 -1.84
C PHE A 164 3.87 -5.25 -1.15
N GLY A 165 4.48 -6.02 -0.24
CA GLY A 165 5.71 -5.61 0.43
C GLY A 165 6.87 -5.38 -0.54
N LEU A 166 7.07 -6.30 -1.49
CA LEU A 166 8.13 -6.19 -2.51
C LEU A 166 7.95 -4.98 -3.43
N ALA A 167 6.72 -4.61 -3.76
CA ALA A 167 6.42 -3.47 -4.64
C ALA A 167 6.96 -2.12 -4.11
N HIS A 168 7.20 -2.03 -2.80
CA HIS A 168 7.71 -0.81 -2.18
C HIS A 168 9.21 -0.58 -2.40
N GLY A 169 9.99 -1.62 -2.75
CA GLY A 169 11.44 -1.50 -2.94
C GLY A 169 12.21 -1.16 -1.66
N LEU A 170 11.65 -1.50 -0.50
CA LEU A 170 12.20 -1.20 0.84
C LEU A 170 12.62 -2.51 1.49
N VAL A 171 13.92 -2.66 1.80
CA VAL A 171 14.48 -3.89 2.38
C VAL A 171 14.23 -3.93 3.89
N GLN A 172 14.48 -2.82 4.58
CA GLN A 172 14.31 -2.71 6.04
C GLN A 172 12.85 -2.73 6.44
N ALA A 173 11.98 -2.06 5.66
CA ALA A 173 10.54 -2.06 5.91
C ALA A 173 9.83 -3.33 5.41
N LEU A 174 10.51 -4.20 4.64
CA LEU A 174 9.88 -5.36 3.99
C LEU A 174 9.05 -6.24 4.94
N PRO A 175 9.55 -6.67 6.12
CA PRO A 175 8.78 -7.56 6.99
C PRO A 175 7.47 -6.92 7.47
N LEU A 176 7.49 -5.61 7.79
CA LEU A 176 6.31 -4.87 8.22
C LEU A 176 5.31 -4.71 7.08
N LEU A 177 5.79 -4.37 5.88
CA LEU A 177 4.94 -4.18 4.71
C LEU A 177 4.28 -5.50 4.27
N VAL A 178 5.03 -6.61 4.29
CA VAL A 178 4.48 -7.94 4.00
C VAL A 178 3.42 -8.32 5.02
N ALA A 179 3.70 -8.16 6.32
CA ALA A 179 2.73 -8.45 7.38
C ALA A 179 1.45 -7.61 7.24
N PHE A 180 1.60 -6.31 6.95
CA PHE A 180 0.47 -5.40 6.74
C PHE A 180 -0.34 -5.80 5.51
N GLY A 181 0.33 -6.09 4.39
CA GLY A 181 -0.31 -6.57 3.16
C GLY A 181 -1.08 -7.89 3.36
N ILE A 182 -0.52 -8.83 4.13
CA ILE A 182 -1.21 -10.07 4.54
C ILE A 182 -2.45 -9.74 5.36
N GLY A 183 -2.35 -8.84 6.35
CA GLY A 183 -3.46 -8.41 7.18
C GLY A 183 -4.62 -7.82 6.36
N LEU A 184 -4.30 -6.94 5.40
CA LEU A 184 -5.30 -6.34 4.50
C LEU A 184 -5.91 -7.37 3.54
N ALA A 185 -5.12 -8.31 3.03
CA ALA A 185 -5.62 -9.41 2.21
C ALA A 185 -6.54 -10.36 3.00
N TYR A 186 -6.20 -10.63 4.26
CA TYR A 186 -7.04 -11.39 5.19
C TYR A 186 -8.35 -10.65 5.47
N LEU A 187 -8.30 -9.34 5.75
CA LEU A 187 -9.50 -8.51 5.90
C LEU A 187 -10.40 -8.64 4.67
N ARG A 188 -9.83 -8.47 3.47
CA ARG A 188 -10.57 -8.64 2.21
C ARG A 188 -11.18 -10.04 2.06
N SER A 189 -10.50 -11.11 2.47
CA SER A 189 -11.05 -12.48 2.39
C SER A 189 -12.23 -12.71 3.33
N ARG A 190 -12.26 -11.99 4.47
CA ARG A 190 -13.31 -12.17 5.49
C ARG A 190 -14.57 -11.35 5.24
N VAL A 191 -14.48 -10.24 4.51
CA VAL A 191 -15.62 -9.33 4.27
C VAL A 191 -15.94 -9.07 2.80
N GLU A 192 -15.21 -9.71 1.88
CA GLU A 192 -15.45 -9.69 0.43
C GLU A 192 -15.50 -8.28 -0.19
N SER A 193 -14.81 -7.32 0.42
CA SER A 193 -14.79 -5.92 0.01
C SER A 193 -13.41 -5.32 0.26
N ILE A 194 -13.02 -4.39 -0.62
CA ILE A 194 -11.78 -3.63 -0.45
C ILE A 194 -11.97 -2.31 0.30
N TYR A 195 -13.20 -1.82 0.51
CA TYR A 195 -13.43 -0.54 1.21
C TYR A 195 -12.90 -0.53 2.63
N PRO A 196 -13.11 -1.57 3.46
CA PRO A 196 -12.49 -1.59 4.79
C PRO A 196 -10.97 -1.60 4.73
N GLY A 197 -10.38 -2.29 3.75
CA GLY A 197 -8.94 -2.26 3.51
C GLY A 197 -8.44 -0.85 3.20
N MET A 198 -9.14 -0.11 2.33
CA MET A 198 -8.79 1.27 1.97
C MET A 198 -8.78 2.19 3.19
N ILE A 199 -9.79 2.04 4.06
CA ILE A 199 -9.90 2.82 5.29
C ILE A 199 -8.76 2.49 6.25
N VAL A 200 -8.53 1.20 6.52
CA VAL A 200 -7.46 0.78 7.44
C VAL A 200 -6.09 1.22 6.94
N HIS A 201 -5.83 1.04 5.65
CA HIS A 201 -4.59 1.44 5.01
C HIS A 201 -4.40 2.97 5.03
N GLY A 202 -5.42 3.74 4.64
CA GLY A 202 -5.37 5.19 4.69
C GLY A 202 -5.16 5.75 6.10
N LEU A 203 -5.84 5.19 7.11
CA LEU A 203 -5.63 5.56 8.50
C LEU A 203 -4.22 5.22 8.98
N PHE A 204 -3.65 4.08 8.56
CA PHE A 204 -2.29 3.67 8.92
C PHE A 204 -1.25 4.64 8.35
N ASN A 205 -1.43 5.04 7.09
CA ASN A 205 -0.59 6.03 6.43
C ASN A 205 -0.74 7.41 7.10
N ALA A 206 -1.96 7.85 7.38
CA ALA A 206 -2.23 9.12 8.06
C ALA A 206 -1.58 9.17 9.45
N ALA A 207 -1.72 8.11 10.27
CA ALA A 207 -1.11 8.06 11.58
C ALA A 207 0.42 8.12 11.49
N SER A 208 1.01 7.43 10.53
CA SER A 208 2.46 7.45 10.29
C SER A 208 2.95 8.85 9.91
N LEU A 209 2.23 9.56 9.04
CA LEU A 209 2.54 10.93 8.63
C LEU A 209 2.36 11.94 9.76
N VAL A 210 1.33 11.80 10.60
CA VAL A 210 1.14 12.66 11.77
C VAL A 210 2.26 12.44 12.79
N PHE A 211 2.56 11.18 13.09
CA PHE A 211 3.66 10.84 14.01
C PHE A 211 5.00 11.40 13.53
N ALA A 212 5.24 11.37 12.22
CA ALA A 212 6.48 11.81 11.59
C ALA A 212 6.78 13.32 11.68
N VAL A 213 5.80 14.17 12.01
CA VAL A 213 6.00 15.63 12.23
C VAL A 213 5.76 16.05 13.68
N ALA A 214 5.20 15.16 14.50
CA ALA A 214 4.95 15.43 15.92
C ALA A 214 6.17 15.13 16.82
N HIS A 215 7.15 14.39 16.30
CA HIS A 215 8.37 13.94 16.98
C HIS A 215 9.58 14.05 16.05
#